data_AF-A0A2S6XCV3-F1
#
_entry.id   AF-A0A2S6XCV3-F1
#
_cell.length_a   1.000
_cell.length_b   1.000
_cell.length_c   1.000
_cell.angle_alpha   90.00
_cell.angle_beta   90.00
_cell.angle_gamma   90.00
#
_symmetry.space_group_name_H-M   'P 1'
#
loop_
_entity.id
_entity.type
_entity.pdbx_description
1 polymer ?
#
loop_
_entity_poly.entity_id
_entity_poly.type
_entity_poly.pdbx_seq_one_letter_code
_entity_poly.pdbx_strand_id
1 'polypeptide(L)'
;MTDTTYGTYDPADRPGRKATTPEPSAPLKGADGTDLPSFDQGYAEPFKGLTYLGALTKEFSWLGHTFVIRTLGLDDQLAIAQVAAKYKDGGEQLAYTTAVVAMCVDSVDGESLPSPYGEDQDLAEWAHRRFGYVKANWYQPTINRVWQEYLELEDKVAEVVEAMGKAFGPAA
;
A
#
# COMPACT_ATOMS: atom_id res chain seq x y z
N MET A 1 37.20 -45.18 10.90
CA MET A 1 37.61 -43.79 10.62
C MET A 1 36.62 -43.23 9.63
N THR A 2 35.96 -42.13 10.00
CA THR A 2 34.78 -41.55 9.36
C THR A 2 35.12 -40.90 8.02
N ASP A 3 34.44 -41.35 6.97
CA ASP A 3 34.47 -40.76 5.63
C ASP A 3 33.45 -39.60 5.59
N THR A 4 33.95 -38.37 5.67
CA THR A 4 33.12 -37.16 5.61
C THR A 4 33.30 -36.52 4.25
N THR A 5 32.59 -37.03 3.25
CA THR A 5 32.50 -36.41 1.92
C THR A 5 31.60 -35.18 2.03
N TYR A 6 32.19 -34.00 2.19
CA TYR A 6 31.48 -32.73 2.07
C TYR A 6 31.11 -32.51 0.60
N GLY A 7 29.82 -32.68 0.28
CA GLY A 7 29.26 -32.34 -1.03
C GLY A 7 29.51 -30.86 -1.35
N THR A 8 30.02 -30.60 -2.55
CA THR A 8 30.20 -29.25 -3.08
C THR A 8 28.82 -28.62 -3.31
N TYR A 9 28.52 -27.54 -2.59
CA TYR A 9 27.30 -26.76 -2.80
C TYR A 9 27.38 -26.04 -4.16
N ASP A 10 26.60 -26.49 -5.14
CA ASP A 10 26.39 -25.76 -6.40
C ASP A 10 25.29 -24.70 -6.18
N PRO A 11 25.59 -23.39 -6.31
CA PRO A 11 24.60 -22.33 -6.19
C PRO A 11 23.47 -22.41 -7.24
N ALA A 12 23.58 -23.24 -8.27
CA ALA A 12 22.50 -23.51 -9.23
C ALA A 12 21.41 -24.48 -8.69
N ASP A 13 21.68 -25.24 -7.63
CA ASP A 13 20.77 -26.26 -7.07
C ASP A 13 19.71 -25.69 -6.11
N ARG A 14 19.54 -24.35 -6.07
CA ARG A 14 18.47 -23.73 -5.31
C ARG A 14 17.15 -23.97 -6.05
N PRO A 15 16.15 -24.65 -5.46
CA PRO A 15 14.80 -24.68 -6.02
C PRO A 15 14.18 -23.29 -5.84
N GLY A 16 14.57 -22.35 -6.70
CA GLY A 16 13.87 -21.10 -6.87
C GLY A 16 12.52 -21.42 -7.48
N ARG A 17 11.43 -21.18 -6.75
CA ARG A 17 10.15 -20.91 -7.39
C ARG A 17 10.40 -19.75 -8.35
N LYS A 18 10.56 -20.05 -9.64
CA LYS A 18 10.33 -19.06 -10.68
C LYS A 18 8.91 -18.58 -10.42
N ALA A 19 8.72 -17.28 -10.21
CA ALA A 19 7.40 -16.70 -10.21
C ALA A 19 6.76 -17.10 -11.54
N THR A 20 5.85 -18.07 -11.50
CA THR A 20 5.10 -18.46 -12.68
C THR A 20 4.27 -17.25 -13.03
N THR A 21 4.64 -16.53 -14.08
CA THR A 21 3.75 -15.57 -14.72
C THR A 21 2.42 -16.29 -14.92
N PRO A 22 1.29 -15.81 -14.34
CA PRO A 22 0.01 -16.45 -14.55
C PRO A 22 -0.22 -16.55 -16.05
N GLU A 23 -0.40 -17.77 -16.57
CA GLU A 23 -0.76 -17.94 -17.97
C GLU A 23 -2.06 -17.18 -18.22
N PRO A 24 -2.18 -16.43 -19.34
CA PRO A 24 -3.42 -15.74 -19.67
C PRO A 24 -4.53 -16.77 -19.78
N SER A 25 -5.48 -16.72 -18.84
CA SER A 25 -6.67 -17.56 -18.85
C SER A 25 -7.44 -17.35 -20.15
N ALA A 26 -7.91 -18.44 -20.77
CA ALA A 26 -8.71 -18.38 -21.98
C ALA A 26 -9.88 -17.37 -21.83
N PRO A 27 -10.21 -16.61 -22.89
CA PRO A 27 -11.26 -15.59 -22.81
C PRO A 27 -12.59 -16.22 -22.42
N LEU A 28 -13.25 -15.64 -21.41
CA LEU A 28 -14.59 -16.04 -21.01
C LEU A 28 -15.56 -15.61 -22.11
N LYS A 29 -16.46 -16.51 -22.51
CA LYS A 29 -17.50 -16.19 -23.50
C LYS A 29 -18.75 -15.68 -22.82
N GLY A 30 -19.27 -14.55 -23.27
CA GLY A 30 -20.58 -14.04 -22.88
C GLY A 30 -21.71 -14.95 -23.36
N ALA A 31 -22.92 -14.75 -22.82
CA ALA A 31 -24.12 -15.50 -23.22
C ALA A 31 -24.41 -15.38 -24.74
N ASP A 32 -23.92 -14.31 -25.35
CA ASP A 32 -24.12 -13.98 -26.76
C ASP A 32 -22.98 -14.51 -27.66
N GLY A 33 -22.04 -15.29 -27.10
CA GLY A 33 -20.89 -15.85 -27.80
C GLY A 33 -19.75 -14.86 -28.06
N THR A 34 -19.88 -13.62 -27.60
CA THR A 34 -18.84 -12.59 -27.63
C THR A 34 -17.71 -12.93 -26.65
N ASP A 35 -16.47 -12.74 -27.08
CA ASP A 35 -15.32 -12.87 -26.19
C ASP A 35 -15.33 -11.69 -25.21
N LEU A 36 -15.46 -11.97 -23.92
CA LEU A 36 -15.41 -10.94 -22.89
C LEU A 36 -13.99 -10.38 -22.80
N PRO A 37 -13.84 -9.07 -22.53
CA PRO A 37 -12.54 -8.48 -22.31
C PRO A 37 -11.82 -9.21 -21.18
N SER A 38 -10.61 -9.72 -21.48
CA SER A 38 -9.76 -10.40 -20.51
C SER A 38 -9.16 -9.38 -19.56
N PHE A 39 -9.45 -9.51 -18.26
CA PHE A 39 -8.77 -8.75 -17.23
C PHE A 39 -7.33 -9.24 -17.09
N ASP A 40 -6.36 -8.31 -17.00
CA ASP A 40 -4.96 -8.67 -16.77
C ASP A 40 -4.79 -9.22 -15.36
N GLN A 41 -4.42 -10.50 -15.26
CA GLN A 41 -4.25 -11.19 -13.99
C GLN A 41 -3.13 -10.59 -13.11
N GLY A 42 -2.21 -9.80 -13.69
CA GLY A 42 -1.21 -9.05 -12.92
C GLY A 42 -1.80 -8.06 -11.91
N TYR A 43 -3.04 -7.60 -12.14
CA TYR A 43 -3.74 -6.67 -11.25
C TYR A 43 -4.79 -7.36 -10.34
N ALA A 44 -4.87 -8.68 -10.34
CA ALA A 44 -5.91 -9.42 -9.62
C ALA A 44 -5.87 -9.22 -8.09
N GLU A 45 -4.67 -9.24 -7.48
CA GLU A 45 -4.53 -9.05 -6.03
C GLU A 45 -4.80 -7.60 -5.59
N PRO A 46 -4.23 -6.56 -6.25
CA PRO A 46 -4.63 -5.17 -6.00
C PRO A 46 -6.14 -4.94 -6.18
N PHE A 47 -6.73 -5.52 -7.23
CA PHE A 47 -8.17 -5.44 -7.47
C PHE A 47 -8.99 -6.03 -6.33
N LYS A 48 -8.62 -7.20 -5.82
CA LYS A 48 -9.28 -7.80 -4.64
C LYS A 48 -9.12 -6.91 -3.41
N GLY A 49 -7.95 -6.33 -3.18
CA GLY A 49 -7.72 -5.39 -2.08
C GLY A 49 -8.65 -4.17 -2.15
N LEU A 50 -8.74 -3.53 -3.32
CA LEU A 50 -9.66 -2.41 -3.54
C LEU A 50 -11.13 -2.81 -3.42
N THR A 51 -11.52 -3.99 -3.93
CA THR A 51 -12.92 -4.43 -3.98
C THR A 51 -13.43 -4.91 -2.62
N TYR A 52 -12.60 -5.62 -1.85
CA TYR A 52 -13.01 -6.23 -0.58
C TYR A 52 -12.62 -5.43 0.66
N LEU A 53 -11.45 -4.79 0.66
CA LEU A 53 -10.94 -4.03 1.80
C LEU A 53 -11.11 -2.50 1.62
N GLY A 54 -11.39 -2.05 0.39
CA GLY A 54 -11.49 -0.61 0.09
C GLY A 54 -10.13 0.11 0.12
N ALA A 55 -9.02 -0.63 0.29
CA ALA A 55 -7.69 -0.06 0.38
C ALA A 55 -6.61 -0.99 -0.21
N LEU A 56 -5.63 -0.42 -0.91
CA LEU A 56 -4.40 -1.13 -1.24
C LEU A 56 -3.43 -1.01 -0.07
N THR A 57 -2.71 -2.10 0.20
CA THR A 57 -1.64 -2.14 1.20
C THR A 57 -0.32 -2.45 0.51
N LYS A 58 0.77 -1.81 0.95
CA LYS A 58 2.13 -2.03 0.46
C LYS A 58 3.06 -2.19 1.65
N GLU A 59 3.94 -3.16 1.56
CA GLU A 59 5.05 -3.35 2.50
C GLU A 59 6.35 -2.90 1.83
N PHE A 60 7.19 -2.15 2.54
CA PHE A 60 8.51 -1.76 2.08
C PHE A 60 9.52 -1.66 3.23
N SER A 61 10.80 -1.83 2.93
CA SER A 61 11.88 -1.70 3.92
C SER A 61 12.65 -0.40 3.76
N TRP A 62 12.94 0.29 4.86
CA TRP A 62 13.77 1.50 4.86
C TRP A 62 14.63 1.56 6.12
N LEU A 63 15.94 1.76 5.95
CA LEU A 63 16.93 1.86 7.04
C LEU A 63 16.88 0.70 8.06
N GLY A 64 16.55 -0.51 7.61
CA GLY A 64 16.48 -1.69 8.48
C GLY A 64 15.14 -1.88 9.19
N HIS A 65 14.15 -1.01 8.93
CA HIS A 65 12.79 -1.14 9.42
C HIS A 65 11.84 -1.56 8.29
N THR A 66 10.83 -2.35 8.61
CA THR A 66 9.76 -2.75 7.70
C THR A 66 8.52 -1.92 7.95
N PHE A 67 8.05 -1.22 6.93
CA PHE A 67 6.86 -0.38 6.96
C PHE A 67 5.73 -1.06 6.21
N VAL A 68 4.54 -1.01 6.77
CA VAL A 68 3.29 -1.33 6.07
C VAL A 68 2.52 -0.03 5.91
N ILE A 69 2.11 0.30 4.68
CA ILE A 69 1.30 1.47 4.37
C ILE A 69 0.03 1.07 3.62
N ARG A 70 -1.01 1.88 3.74
CA ARG A 70 -2.30 1.72 3.06
C ARG A 70 -2.74 2.98 2.33
N THR A 71 -3.62 2.83 1.37
CA THR A 71 -4.35 3.96 0.76
C THR A 71 -5.31 4.58 1.77
N LEU A 72 -5.54 5.89 1.63
CA LEU A 72 -6.39 6.66 2.51
C LEU A 72 -7.79 6.86 1.93
N GLY A 73 -8.81 6.72 2.77
CA GLY A 73 -10.19 7.00 2.43
C GLY A 73 -10.53 8.49 2.55
N LEU A 74 -11.78 8.86 2.21
CA LEU A 74 -12.24 10.25 2.31
C LEU A 74 -12.20 10.78 3.75
N ASP A 75 -12.61 9.97 4.73
CA ASP A 75 -12.62 10.38 6.14
C ASP A 75 -11.20 10.63 6.65
N ASP A 76 -10.22 9.80 6.23
CA ASP A 76 -8.80 10.02 6.54
C ASP A 76 -8.32 11.37 5.99
N GLN A 77 -8.69 11.70 4.75
CA GLN A 77 -8.32 12.95 4.09
C GLN A 77 -8.93 14.17 4.80
N LEU A 78 -10.18 14.07 5.25
CA LEU A 78 -10.83 15.12 6.05
C LEU A 78 -10.15 15.31 7.40
N ALA A 79 -9.76 14.22 8.07
CA ALA A 79 -9.01 14.28 9.32
C ALA A 79 -7.63 14.93 9.13
N ILE A 80 -6.93 14.60 8.04
CA ILE A 80 -5.65 15.22 7.66
C ILE A 80 -5.80 16.72 7.44
N ALA A 81 -6.85 17.15 6.74
CA ALA A 81 -7.11 18.57 6.51
C ALA A 81 -7.31 19.34 7.84
N GLN A 82 -8.03 18.75 8.80
CA GLN A 82 -8.19 19.33 10.13
C GLN A 82 -6.86 19.45 10.89
N VAL A 83 -5.98 18.46 10.75
CA VAL A 83 -4.62 18.51 11.34
C VAL A 83 -3.78 19.61 10.70
N ALA A 84 -3.77 19.69 9.37
CA ALA A 84 -2.95 20.63 8.61
C ALA A 84 -3.41 22.09 8.77
N ALA A 85 -4.71 22.32 9.00
CA ALA A 85 -5.30 23.65 9.15
C ALA A 85 -4.60 24.54 10.20
N LYS A 86 -3.97 23.94 11.23
CA LYS A 86 -3.21 24.66 12.27
C LYS A 86 -1.92 25.31 11.77
N TYR A 87 -1.44 24.96 10.58
CA TYR A 87 -0.14 25.36 10.03
C TYR A 87 -0.25 26.20 8.76
N LYS A 88 -1.44 26.74 8.46
CA LYS A 88 -1.73 27.50 7.23
C LYS A 88 -0.76 28.66 6.96
N ASP A 89 -0.22 29.28 8.00
CA ASP A 89 0.66 30.44 7.90
C ASP A 89 2.14 30.06 7.68
N GLY A 90 2.41 29.16 6.73
CA GLY A 90 3.76 28.85 6.24
C GLY A 90 4.30 27.44 6.51
N GLY A 91 3.59 26.61 7.27
CA GLY A 91 3.96 25.22 7.55
C GLY A 91 3.05 24.18 6.88
N GLU A 92 2.05 24.62 6.11
CA GLU A 92 0.93 23.80 5.66
C GLU A 92 1.37 22.57 4.86
N GLN A 93 2.26 22.75 3.89
CA GLN A 93 2.74 21.64 3.06
C GLN A 93 3.46 20.57 3.88
N LEU A 94 4.29 20.97 4.85
CA LEU A 94 5.00 20.04 5.72
C LEU A 94 4.04 19.35 6.68
N ALA A 95 3.08 20.08 7.23
CA ALA A 95 2.05 19.52 8.10
C ALA A 95 1.16 18.53 7.35
N TYR A 96 0.73 18.87 6.14
CA TYR A 96 -0.07 17.99 5.27
C TYR A 96 0.69 16.70 4.93
N THR A 97 1.92 16.82 4.43
CA THR A 97 2.77 15.66 4.09
C THR A 97 2.97 14.75 5.31
N THR A 98 3.26 15.35 6.47
CA THR A 98 3.47 14.60 7.73
C THR A 98 2.18 13.94 8.21
N ALA A 99 1.04 14.60 8.06
CA ALA A 99 -0.27 14.05 8.43
C ALA A 99 -0.68 12.90 7.52
N VAL A 100 -0.44 12.99 6.20
CA VAL A 100 -0.65 11.86 5.28
C VAL A 100 0.22 10.68 5.68
N VAL A 101 1.52 10.90 5.90
CA VAL A 101 2.44 9.84 6.36
C VAL A 101 1.98 9.21 7.67
N ALA A 102 1.54 10.02 8.63
CA ALA A 102 1.06 9.53 9.91
C ALA A 102 -0.18 8.64 9.77
N MET A 103 -1.07 8.96 8.84
CA MET A 103 -2.33 8.22 8.63
C MET A 103 -2.18 7.01 7.71
N CYS A 104 -1.28 7.07 6.73
CA CYS A 104 -1.14 6.01 5.73
C CYS A 104 -0.34 4.82 6.25
N VAL A 105 0.56 5.02 7.21
CA VAL A 105 1.29 3.91 7.84
C VAL A 105 0.32 3.06 8.64
N ASP A 106 0.39 1.76 8.53
CA ASP A 106 -0.37 0.83 9.36
C ASP A 106 0.48 0.33 10.52
N SER A 107 1.70 -0.14 10.20
CA SER A 107 2.69 -0.61 11.18
C SER A 107 4.13 -0.34 10.76
N VAL A 108 5.02 -0.35 11.75
CA VAL A 108 6.48 -0.34 11.61
C VAL A 108 7.04 -1.49 12.44
N ASP A 109 7.80 -2.40 11.80
CA ASP A 109 8.32 -3.63 12.40
C ASP A 109 7.25 -4.51 13.09
N GLY A 110 6.02 -4.46 12.56
CA GLY A 110 4.87 -5.18 13.12
C GLY A 110 4.17 -4.46 14.29
N GLU A 111 4.66 -3.29 14.71
CA GLU A 111 4.00 -2.46 15.72
C GLU A 111 3.18 -1.34 15.07
N SER A 112 1.90 -1.23 15.45
CA SER A 112 1.05 -0.14 14.99
C SER A 112 1.43 1.18 15.64
N LEU A 113 1.26 2.29 14.91
CA LEU A 113 1.40 3.62 15.49
C LEU A 113 0.34 3.88 16.58
N PRO A 114 0.57 4.85 17.48
CA PRO A 114 -0.34 5.12 18.58
C PRO A 114 -1.80 5.37 18.14
N SER A 115 -2.71 4.58 18.70
CA SER A 115 -4.16 4.80 18.59
C SER A 115 -4.71 5.40 19.89
N PRO A 116 -5.76 6.24 19.86
CA PRO A 116 -6.41 6.72 21.06
C PRO A 116 -6.95 5.53 21.87
N TYR A 117 -6.80 5.61 23.20
CA TYR A 117 -7.43 4.66 24.11
C TYR A 117 -8.87 5.14 24.36
N GLY A 118 -9.89 4.34 23.99
CA GLY A 118 -11.29 4.64 24.27
C GLY A 118 -12.30 4.01 23.30
N GLU A 119 -13.55 3.80 23.76
CA GLU A 119 -14.67 3.25 22.97
C GLU A 119 -15.30 4.28 22.02
N ASP A 120 -15.15 5.58 22.29
CA ASP A 120 -15.61 6.69 21.43
C ASP A 120 -14.42 7.27 20.65
N GLN A 121 -14.10 6.66 19.50
CA GLN A 121 -12.94 7.06 18.70
C GLN A 121 -13.29 8.18 17.72
N ASP A 122 -12.90 9.41 18.04
CA ASP A 122 -12.88 10.51 17.06
C ASP A 122 -11.66 10.34 16.13
N LEU A 123 -11.92 10.14 14.84
CA LEU A 123 -10.91 10.02 13.79
C LEU A 123 -9.97 11.24 13.76
N ALA A 124 -10.48 12.43 14.09
CA ALA A 124 -9.68 13.64 14.16
C ALA A 124 -8.68 13.59 15.33
N GLU A 125 -9.09 13.07 16.49
CA GLU A 125 -8.18 12.88 17.62
C GLU A 125 -7.10 11.84 17.30
N TRP A 126 -7.48 10.75 16.64
CA TRP A 126 -6.53 9.75 16.17
C TRP A 126 -5.49 10.34 15.22
N ALA A 127 -5.92 11.11 14.23
CA ALA A 127 -5.04 11.78 13.28
C ALA A 127 -4.09 12.76 14.00
N HIS A 128 -4.58 13.52 14.99
CA HIS A 128 -3.75 14.41 15.79
C HIS A 128 -2.68 13.66 16.61
N ARG A 129 -3.01 12.53 17.23
CA ARG A 129 -2.06 11.73 18.02
C ARG A 129 -0.97 11.13 17.14
N ARG A 130 -1.34 10.53 16.01
CA ARG A 130 -0.39 9.94 15.07
C ARG A 130 0.51 11.00 14.44
N PHE A 131 -0.06 12.13 14.05
CA PHE A 131 0.71 13.30 13.60
C PHE A 131 1.71 13.76 14.69
N GLY A 132 1.27 13.85 15.94
CA GLY A 132 2.13 14.20 17.07
C GLY A 132 3.29 13.22 17.26
N TYR A 133 3.01 11.92 17.16
CA TYR A 133 4.02 10.87 17.23
C TYR A 133 5.04 10.96 16.11
N VAL A 134 4.60 11.04 14.84
CA VAL A 134 5.52 11.15 13.68
C VAL A 134 6.35 12.43 13.79
N LYS A 135 5.74 13.57 14.10
CA LYS A 135 6.43 14.84 14.29
C LYS A 135 7.50 14.78 15.39
N ALA A 136 7.28 13.99 16.44
CA ALA A 136 8.20 13.89 17.58
C ALA A 136 9.32 12.85 17.37
N ASN A 137 9.05 11.77 16.64
CA ASN A 137 9.94 10.60 16.56
C ASN A 137 10.62 10.43 15.20
N TRP A 138 10.06 10.99 14.13
CA TRP A 138 10.56 10.74 12.78
C TRP A 138 11.26 11.98 12.23
N TYR A 139 12.37 11.74 11.55
CA TYR A 139 13.09 12.78 10.83
C TYR A 139 12.55 12.93 9.40
N GLN A 140 12.74 14.13 8.84
CA GLN A 140 12.27 14.48 7.49
C GLN A 140 12.63 13.46 6.40
N PRO A 141 13.83 12.83 6.36
CA PRO A 141 14.14 11.83 5.34
C PRO A 141 13.23 10.60 5.38
N THR A 142 12.85 10.14 6.57
CA THR A 142 11.90 9.02 6.73
C THR A 142 10.51 9.43 6.29
N ILE A 143 10.05 10.62 6.69
CA ILE A 143 8.76 11.17 6.25
C ILE A 143 8.72 11.27 4.72
N ASN A 144 9.77 11.81 4.10
CA ASN A 144 9.87 11.92 2.65
C ASN A 144 9.85 10.55 1.97
N ARG A 145 10.55 9.55 2.52
CA ARG A 145 10.53 8.20 1.93
C ARG A 145 9.14 7.59 1.97
N VAL A 146 8.48 7.62 3.13
CA VAL A 146 7.13 7.06 3.29
C VAL A 146 6.13 7.80 2.39
N TRP A 147 6.27 9.12 2.27
CA TRP A 147 5.47 9.92 1.35
C TRP A 147 5.62 9.48 -0.12
N GLN A 148 6.84 9.24 -0.59
CA GLN A 148 7.07 8.75 -1.95
C GLN A 148 6.46 7.36 -2.17
N GLU A 149 6.61 6.46 -1.20
CA GLU A 149 6.01 5.12 -1.24
C GLU A 149 4.49 5.16 -1.29
N TYR A 150 3.89 6.15 -0.61
CA TYR A 150 2.45 6.42 -0.66
C TYR A 150 2.00 6.93 -2.04
N LEU A 151 2.74 7.85 -2.66
CA LEU A 151 2.43 8.32 -4.02
C LEU A 151 2.49 7.17 -5.04
N GLU A 152 3.50 6.31 -4.95
CA GLU A 152 3.59 5.12 -5.81
C GLU A 152 2.41 4.16 -5.58
N LEU A 153 1.88 4.09 -4.35
CA LEU A 153 0.71 3.30 -4.03
C LEU A 153 -0.57 3.90 -4.64
N GLU A 154 -0.71 5.22 -4.64
CA GLU A 154 -1.82 5.92 -5.30
C GLU A 154 -1.78 5.77 -6.83
N ASP A 155 -0.60 5.88 -7.43
CA ASP A 155 -0.41 5.60 -8.86
C ASP A 155 -0.86 4.16 -9.19
N LYS A 156 -0.57 3.20 -8.30
CA LYS A 156 -1.01 1.82 -8.49
C LYS A 156 -2.53 1.68 -8.43
N VAL A 157 -3.22 2.45 -7.58
CA VAL A 157 -4.69 2.49 -7.58
C VAL A 157 -5.20 2.99 -8.93
N ALA A 158 -4.63 4.07 -9.46
CA ALA A 158 -5.03 4.63 -10.75
C ALA A 158 -4.88 3.62 -11.89
N GLU A 159 -3.75 2.89 -11.94
CA GLU A 159 -3.53 1.81 -12.92
C GLU A 159 -4.60 0.71 -12.83
N VAL A 160 -4.95 0.28 -11.61
CA VAL A 160 -5.96 -0.76 -11.39
C VAL A 160 -7.35 -0.28 -11.81
N VAL A 161 -7.70 0.96 -11.46
CA VAL A 161 -8.99 1.57 -11.86
C VAL A 161 -9.07 1.74 -13.37
N GLU A 162 -7.98 2.12 -14.04
CA GLU A 162 -7.94 2.21 -15.51
C GLU A 162 -8.07 0.82 -16.15
N ALA A 163 -7.37 -0.18 -15.63
CA ALA A 163 -7.49 -1.57 -16.10
C ALA A 163 -8.93 -2.10 -15.95
N MET A 164 -9.63 -1.75 -14.87
CA MET A 164 -11.06 -2.03 -14.71
C MET A 164 -11.91 -1.28 -15.74
N GLY A 165 -11.67 0.03 -15.93
CA GLY A 165 -12.41 0.84 -16.91
C GLY A 165 -12.29 0.28 -18.33
N LYS A 166 -11.11 -0.25 -18.70
CA LYS A 166 -10.90 -0.97 -19.96
C LYS A 166 -11.61 -2.32 -20.02
N ALA A 167 -11.72 -3.04 -18.90
CA ALA A 167 -12.43 -4.31 -18.82
C ALA A 167 -13.97 -4.15 -18.82
N PHE A 168 -14.51 -2.99 -18.46
CA PHE A 168 -15.96 -2.71 -18.44
C PHE A 168 -16.43 -1.76 -19.57
N GLY A 169 -15.52 -1.26 -20.41
CA GLY A 169 -15.88 -0.45 -21.58
C GLY A 169 -16.68 -1.25 -22.61
N PRO A 170 -17.65 -0.65 -23.32
CA PRO A 170 -18.49 -1.38 -24.25
C PRO A 170 -17.63 -2.00 -25.35
N ALA A 171 -17.75 -3.32 -25.51
CA ALA A 171 -17.29 -4.01 -26.70
C ALA A 171 -18.04 -3.40 -27.90
N ALA A 172 -17.32 -2.62 -28.71
CA ALA A 172 -17.80 -2.15 -29.99
C ALA A 172 -17.87 -3.31 -30.99
#